data_AF-A0A850VY21-F1
#
_entry.id   AF-A0A850VY21-F1
#
_cell.length_a   1.000
_cell.length_b   1.000
_cell.length_c   1.000
_cell.angle_alpha   90.00
_cell.angle_beta   90.00
_cell.angle_gamma   90.00
#
_symmetry.space_group_name_H-M   'P 1'
#
loop_
_entity.id
_entity.type
_entity.pdbx_description
1 polymer ?
#
loop_
_entity_poly.entity_id
_entity_poly.type
_entity_poly.pdbx_seq_one_letter_code
_entity_poly.pdbx_strand_id
1 'polypeptide(L)'
;MTNLEALITNIELCSQVDGCSTVTFPTLKKLSVNDAADLELDVSFPCFPDVVTIWSSVSKHVREQLLQRKPQAVSITGLGTFRLQKWLSFENGEVLMFQRPLFSLSRTVAQIRELRHASLPVPGEIKKVSVSYKKIHSDVPYSEEVVQNCMQETLNFFYFILTNREDTDFILKDVGTLAIRGTEVTMAFCEDFLLSLNKSTYVVEKLLAKKWVISDKEVARSPSCFGRVYQFPQFDIRAVPRRAALTGKKIFTEFESALSSMGIRGNVSD
;
A
#
# COMPACT_ATOMS: atom_id res chain seq x y z
N MET A 1 3.56 18.51 -7.73
CA MET A 1 4.35 17.77 -6.73
C MET A 1 3.85 18.22 -5.37
N THR A 2 3.08 17.39 -4.67
CA THR A 2 2.56 17.73 -3.34
C THR A 2 3.70 17.63 -2.32
N ASN A 3 4.01 18.75 -1.67
CA ASN A 3 5.04 18.84 -0.63
C ASN A 3 4.62 17.97 0.56
N LEU A 4 5.52 17.11 1.05
CA LEU A 4 5.28 16.26 2.22
C LEU A 4 4.97 17.11 3.45
N GLU A 5 5.58 18.30 3.57
CA GLU A 5 5.22 19.27 4.60
C GLU A 5 3.81 19.80 4.39
N ALA A 6 3.39 20.17 3.18
CA ALA A 6 2.00 20.59 2.94
C ALA A 6 0.99 19.47 3.25
N LEU A 7 1.37 18.20 3.06
CA LEU A 7 0.53 17.05 3.37
C LEU A 7 0.46 16.79 4.88
N ILE A 8 1.59 16.86 5.59
CA ILE A 8 1.67 16.78 7.06
C ILE A 8 0.96 17.98 7.69
N THR A 9 1.20 19.21 7.22
CA THR A 9 0.53 20.43 7.66
C THR A 9 -0.98 20.39 7.38
N ASN A 10 -1.45 19.81 6.27
CA ASN A 10 -2.88 19.61 6.07
C ASN A 10 -3.46 18.57 7.05
N ILE A 11 -2.72 17.51 7.36
CA ILE A 11 -3.10 16.51 8.37
C ILE A 11 -3.07 17.12 9.79
N GLU A 12 -2.11 18.00 10.10
CA GLU A 12 -1.92 18.64 11.40
C GLU A 12 -2.84 19.86 11.61
N LEU A 13 -3.13 20.66 10.58
CA LEU A 13 -4.16 21.71 10.62
C LEU A 13 -5.54 21.10 10.87
N CYS A 14 -5.80 19.87 10.40
CA CYS A 14 -6.99 19.12 10.78
C CYS A 14 -7.02 18.74 12.27
N SER A 15 -5.87 18.71 12.97
CA SER A 15 -5.78 18.36 14.39
C SER A 15 -5.91 19.56 15.35
N GLN A 16 -5.72 20.79 14.86
CA GLN A 16 -5.62 21.98 15.73
C GLN A 16 -6.83 22.94 15.68
N VAL A 17 -7.84 22.68 14.85
CA VAL A 17 -9.05 23.50 14.82
C VAL A 17 -10.19 22.75 15.52
N ASP A 18 -10.54 23.26 16.71
CA ASP A 18 -11.79 23.06 17.45
C ASP A 18 -12.09 21.68 18.07
N GLY A 19 -11.17 21.05 18.80
CA GLY A 19 -11.50 20.01 19.81
C GLY A 19 -12.32 18.78 19.35
N CYS A 20 -12.59 18.69 18.05
CA CYS A 20 -13.42 17.74 17.34
C CYS A 20 -12.91 17.75 15.88
N SER A 21 -11.76 17.12 15.68
CA SER A 21 -11.03 17.11 14.41
C SER A 21 -11.76 16.28 13.36
N THR A 22 -12.76 16.87 12.69
CA THR A 22 -13.46 16.23 11.59
C THR A 22 -12.63 16.42 10.31
N VAL A 23 -11.75 15.46 9.99
CA VAL A 23 -11.10 15.42 8.68
C VAL A 23 -12.19 15.21 7.64
N THR A 24 -12.51 16.26 6.88
CA THR A 24 -13.48 16.15 5.80
C THR A 24 -12.77 15.71 4.53
N PHE A 25 -13.24 14.61 3.95
CA PHE A 25 -12.84 14.14 2.62
C PHE A 25 -14.02 14.43 1.69
N PRO A 26 -14.10 15.62 1.06
CA PRO A 26 -15.33 16.06 0.42
C PRO A 26 -15.75 15.17 -0.75
N THR A 27 -14.80 14.61 -1.50
CA THR A 27 -15.09 13.69 -2.60
C THR A 27 -15.48 12.32 -2.08
N LEU A 28 -14.75 11.77 -1.11
CA LEU A 28 -15.14 10.49 -0.49
C LEU A 28 -16.53 10.61 0.16
N LYS A 29 -16.80 11.73 0.86
CA LYS A 29 -18.11 12.03 1.46
C LYS A 29 -19.21 12.14 0.40
N LYS A 30 -18.95 12.76 -0.76
CA LYS A 30 -19.91 12.81 -1.88
C LYS A 30 -20.17 11.43 -2.50
N LEU A 31 -19.13 10.60 -2.60
CA LEU A 31 -19.23 9.21 -3.06
C LEU A 31 -19.83 8.27 -2.00
N SER A 32 -20.08 8.76 -0.79
CA SER A 32 -20.69 8.03 0.33
C SER A 32 -22.21 8.08 0.32
N VAL A 33 -22.82 9.04 -0.39
CA VAL A 33 -24.22 9.38 -0.18
C VAL A 33 -25.14 8.41 -0.92
N ASN A 34 -25.47 7.32 -0.23
CA ASN A 34 -26.87 6.91 -0.09
C ASN A 34 -27.27 7.28 1.35
N ASP A 35 -28.18 8.25 1.47
CA ASP A 35 -28.86 8.73 2.69
C ASP A 35 -28.27 8.32 4.06
N ALA A 36 -27.45 9.19 4.66
CA ALA A 36 -27.38 9.31 6.11
C ALA A 36 -26.99 10.73 6.48
N ALA A 37 -28.00 11.47 6.97
CA ALA A 37 -27.78 12.67 7.76
C ALA A 37 -26.95 12.32 9.00
N ASP A 38 -26.08 13.25 9.40
CA ASP A 38 -25.47 13.38 10.73
C ASP A 38 -24.97 12.08 11.37
N LEU A 39 -23.74 11.68 11.02
CA LEU A 39 -22.99 10.68 11.79
C LEU A 39 -21.71 11.31 12.33
N GLU A 40 -21.76 11.61 13.63
CA GLU A 40 -20.60 11.71 14.51
C GLU A 40 -19.75 10.44 14.38
N LEU A 41 -18.44 10.58 14.60
CA LEU A 41 -17.40 9.55 14.49
C LEU A 41 -17.69 8.32 15.39
N ASP A 42 -18.55 7.42 14.92
CA ASP A 42 -18.58 6.02 15.33
C ASP A 42 -18.21 5.12 14.14
N VAL A 43 -17.37 4.13 14.43
CA VAL A 43 -16.24 3.70 13.61
C VAL A 43 -16.62 2.64 12.55
N SER A 44 -17.70 2.86 11.81
CA SER A 44 -18.08 2.01 10.69
C SER A 44 -18.36 2.86 9.46
N PHE A 45 -17.31 3.21 8.72
CA PHE A 45 -17.46 3.88 7.44
C PHE A 45 -18.27 2.98 6.49
N PRO A 46 -19.34 3.48 5.84
CA PRO A 46 -20.02 2.72 4.81
C PRO A 46 -18.99 2.39 3.72
N CYS A 47 -18.92 1.12 3.32
CA CYS A 47 -18.17 0.72 2.13
C CYS A 47 -18.51 1.72 1.02
N PHE A 48 -17.48 2.32 0.40
CA PHE A 48 -17.66 3.29 -0.66
C PHE A 48 -17.59 2.52 -1.99
N PRO A 49 -18.70 1.93 -2.50
CA PRO A 49 -18.68 1.09 -3.70
C PRO A 49 -18.11 1.84 -4.90
N ASP A 50 -18.32 3.16 -4.93
CA ASP A 50 -17.84 4.07 -5.95
C ASP A 50 -16.31 4.22 -5.92
N VAL A 51 -15.73 4.36 -4.71
CA VAL A 51 -14.28 4.45 -4.52
C VAL A 51 -13.63 3.11 -4.86
N VAL A 52 -14.23 1.99 -4.44
CA VAL A 52 -13.80 0.65 -4.82
C VAL A 52 -13.88 0.45 -6.34
N THR A 53 -14.89 1.01 -7.01
CA THR A 53 -15.05 0.95 -8.47
C THR A 53 -13.94 1.73 -9.18
N ILE A 54 -13.63 2.95 -8.73
CA ILE A 54 -12.53 3.76 -9.27
C ILE A 54 -11.19 3.04 -9.10
N TRP A 55 -10.88 2.53 -7.90
CA TRP A 55 -9.63 1.81 -7.64
C TRP A 55 -9.58 0.43 -8.32
N SER A 56 -10.72 -0.20 -8.57
CA SER A 56 -10.80 -1.41 -9.41
C SER A 56 -10.40 -1.10 -10.85
N SER A 57 -10.85 0.04 -11.40
CA SER A 57 -10.41 0.53 -12.72
C SER A 57 -8.91 0.85 -12.74
N VAL A 58 -8.38 1.48 -11.68
CA VAL A 58 -6.92 1.69 -11.52
C VAL A 58 -6.16 0.37 -11.54
N SER A 59 -6.62 -0.62 -10.79
CA SER A 59 -5.97 -1.94 -10.69
C SER A 59 -6.01 -2.69 -12.03
N LYS A 60 -7.15 -2.63 -12.74
CA LYS A 60 -7.30 -3.14 -14.11
C LYS A 60 -6.30 -2.49 -15.06
N HIS A 61 -6.16 -1.16 -15.02
CA HIS A 61 -5.19 -0.46 -15.88
C HIS A 61 -3.74 -0.88 -15.60
N VAL A 62 -3.37 -1.04 -14.32
CA VAL A 62 -2.03 -1.55 -13.93
C VAL A 62 -1.83 -2.96 -14.49
N ARG A 63 -2.79 -3.86 -14.29
CA ARG A 63 -2.75 -5.23 -14.80
C ARG A 63 -2.56 -5.26 -16.32
N GLU A 64 -3.37 -4.51 -17.06
CA GLU A 64 -3.31 -4.45 -18.52
C GLU A 64 -1.94 -3.99 -19.03
N GLN A 65 -1.38 -2.93 -18.45
CA GLN A 65 -0.08 -2.38 -18.85
C GLN A 65 1.08 -3.35 -18.57
N LEU A 66 1.01 -4.11 -17.46
CA LEU A 66 2.02 -5.11 -17.12
C LEU A 66 1.92 -6.38 -17.99
N LEU A 67 0.73 -6.72 -18.50
CA LEU A 67 0.51 -7.89 -19.35
C LEU A 67 0.71 -7.63 -20.85
N GLN A 68 1.09 -6.40 -21.24
CA GLN A 68 1.42 -6.08 -22.64
C GLN A 68 2.62 -6.87 -23.15
N ARG A 69 2.68 -7.08 -24.47
CA ARG A 69 3.83 -7.73 -25.15
C ARG A 69 5.17 -7.05 -24.83
N LYS A 70 5.16 -5.72 -24.71
CA LYS A 70 6.28 -4.91 -24.22
C LYS A 70 5.83 -4.25 -22.91
N PRO A 71 6.08 -4.90 -21.76
CA PRO A 71 5.57 -4.41 -20.49
C PRO A 71 6.23 -3.09 -20.11
N GLN A 72 5.42 -2.16 -19.62
CA GLN A 72 5.88 -0.86 -19.14
C GLN A 72 5.91 -0.86 -17.61
N ALA A 73 6.81 -0.08 -17.01
CA ALA A 73 6.73 0.17 -15.58
C ALA A 73 5.54 1.10 -15.31
N VAL A 74 4.63 0.72 -14.40
CA VAL A 74 3.39 1.45 -14.16
C VAL A 74 3.46 2.13 -12.80
N SER A 75 3.38 3.46 -12.79
CA SER A 75 3.42 4.28 -11.58
C SER A 75 2.01 4.71 -11.17
N ILE A 76 1.64 4.39 -9.94
CA ILE A 76 0.51 5.03 -9.26
C ILE A 76 1.09 6.20 -8.48
N THR A 77 0.78 7.43 -8.89
CA THR A 77 1.29 8.64 -8.23
C THR A 77 0.93 8.63 -6.75
N GLY A 78 1.89 8.92 -5.89
CA GLY A 78 1.71 8.86 -4.43
C GLY A 78 1.88 7.47 -3.82
N LEU A 79 1.52 6.39 -4.51
CA LEU A 79 1.60 5.03 -3.93
C LEU A 79 2.93 4.31 -4.25
N GLY A 80 3.27 4.15 -5.54
CA GLY A 80 4.46 3.41 -5.95
C GLY A 80 4.51 3.06 -7.43
N THR A 81 5.44 2.18 -7.81
CA THR A 81 5.67 1.78 -9.20
C THR A 81 5.80 0.26 -9.31
N PHE A 82 5.02 -0.33 -10.21
CA PHE A 82 5.11 -1.71 -10.63
C PHE A 82 6.06 -1.87 -11.80
N ARG A 83 6.81 -2.96 -11.81
CA ARG A 83 7.64 -3.37 -12.95
C ARG A 83 7.78 -4.88 -12.99
N LEU A 84 8.18 -5.38 -14.16
CA LEU A 84 8.54 -6.78 -14.33
C LEU A 84 10.04 -6.95 -14.44
N GLN A 85 10.55 -8.01 -13.84
CA GLN A 85 11.91 -8.46 -14.03
C GLN A 85 11.88 -9.86 -14.64
N LYS A 86 12.62 -10.04 -15.75
CA LYS A 86 12.79 -11.34 -16.37
C LYS A 86 13.92 -12.08 -15.69
N TRP A 87 13.65 -13.27 -15.16
CA TRP A 87 14.67 -14.18 -14.66
C TRP A 87 14.71 -15.43 -15.54
N LEU A 88 15.92 -15.93 -15.78
CA LEU A 88 16.14 -17.18 -16.47
C LEU A 88 16.69 -18.17 -15.45
N SER A 89 16.14 -19.38 -15.42
CA SER A 89 16.69 -20.50 -14.65
C SER A 89 16.92 -21.65 -15.60
N PHE A 90 18.07 -22.29 -15.49
CA PHE A 90 18.36 -23.54 -16.20
C PHE A 90 17.99 -24.69 -15.28
N GLU A 91 17.04 -25.52 -15.69
CA GLU A 91 16.60 -26.67 -14.92
C GLU A 91 16.33 -27.84 -15.86
N ASN A 92 16.84 -29.03 -15.54
CA ASN A 92 16.65 -30.27 -16.32
C ASN A 92 17.01 -30.15 -17.81
N GLY A 93 18.01 -29.31 -18.15
CA GLY A 93 18.42 -29.07 -19.54
C GLY A 93 17.54 -28.08 -20.30
N GLU A 94 16.48 -27.54 -19.69
CA GLU A 94 15.60 -26.52 -20.27
C GLU A 94 15.80 -25.15 -19.61
N VAL A 95 15.56 -24.09 -20.39
CA VAL A 95 15.58 -22.70 -19.89
C VAL A 95 14.18 -22.29 -19.52
N LEU A 96 13.92 -22.12 -18.22
CA LEU A 96 12.67 -21.57 -17.71
C LEU A 96 12.79 -20.05 -17.61
N MET A 97 11.86 -19.35 -18.23
CA MET A 97 11.73 -17.89 -18.12
C MET A 97 10.65 -17.54 -17.09
N PHE A 98 11.04 -16.75 -16.10
CA PHE A 98 10.16 -16.21 -15.06
C PHE A 98 9.93 -14.72 -15.31
N GLN A 99 8.68 -14.31 -15.33
CA GLN A 99 8.29 -12.91 -15.23
C GLN A 99 7.95 -12.63 -13.76
N ARG A 100 8.88 -11.98 -13.06
CA ARG A 100 8.74 -11.62 -11.65
C ARG A 100 8.19 -10.20 -11.53
N PRO A 101 6.98 -9.99 -11.00
CA PRO A 101 6.50 -8.66 -10.68
C PRO A 101 7.20 -8.12 -9.43
N LEU A 102 7.48 -6.83 -9.46
CA LEU A 102 8.13 -6.09 -8.39
C LEU A 102 7.39 -4.78 -8.17
N PHE A 103 7.31 -4.37 -6.92
CA PHE A 103 6.74 -3.09 -6.53
C PHE A 103 7.78 -2.27 -5.77
N SER A 104 8.02 -1.06 -6.26
CA SER A 104 8.84 -0.06 -5.59
C SER A 104 7.93 0.98 -4.96
N LEU A 105 8.00 1.13 -3.64
CA LEU A 105 7.23 2.12 -2.90
C LEU A 105 7.61 3.54 -3.33
N SER A 106 6.65 4.48 -3.34
CA SER A 106 6.94 5.88 -3.63
C SER A 106 7.85 6.49 -2.55
N ARG A 107 8.67 7.48 -2.92
CA ARG A 107 9.50 8.20 -1.93
C ARG A 107 8.63 8.86 -0.86
N THR A 108 7.48 9.41 -1.24
CA THR A 108 6.51 10.04 -0.32
C THR A 108 6.09 9.07 0.78
N VAL A 109 5.72 7.84 0.42
CA VAL A 109 5.28 6.84 1.42
C VAL A 109 6.48 6.27 2.17
N ALA A 110 7.60 6.03 1.49
CA ALA A 110 8.81 5.52 2.12
C ALA A 110 9.37 6.42 3.21
N GLN A 111 9.22 7.74 3.07
CA GLN A 111 9.66 8.73 4.05
C GLN A 111 8.79 8.75 5.31
N ILE A 112 7.54 8.31 5.22
CA ILE A 112 6.67 8.17 6.39
C ILE A 112 7.25 7.03 7.23
N ARG A 113 7.62 7.30 8.49
CA ARG A 113 8.07 6.29 9.47
C ARG A 113 9.26 5.40 9.06
N GLU A 114 10.13 5.87 8.17
CA GLU A 114 11.31 5.12 7.73
C GLU A 114 10.96 3.71 7.22
N LEU A 115 9.86 3.60 6.46
CA LEU A 115 9.39 2.31 5.96
C LEU A 115 10.50 1.57 5.22
N ARG A 116 10.83 0.38 5.73
CA ARG A 116 11.85 -0.50 5.16
C ARG A 116 11.30 -1.11 3.88
N HIS A 117 11.81 -0.63 2.75
CA HIS A 117 11.42 -1.12 1.44
C HIS A 117 12.67 -1.42 0.62
N ALA A 118 12.61 -2.49 -0.18
CA ALA A 118 13.63 -2.78 -1.16
C ALA A 118 13.50 -1.77 -2.31
N SER A 119 14.21 -0.64 -2.23
CA SER A 119 14.28 0.31 -3.32
C SER A 119 15.25 -0.19 -4.37
N LEU A 120 14.71 -0.80 -5.42
CA LEU A 120 15.48 -1.15 -6.60
C LEU A 120 15.22 -0.09 -7.68
N PRO A 121 16.24 0.66 -8.14
CA PRO A 121 16.07 1.65 -9.20
C PRO A 121 15.52 0.97 -10.45
N VAL A 122 14.61 1.67 -11.14
CA VAL A 122 14.08 1.19 -12.42
C VAL A 122 15.21 1.31 -13.44
N PRO A 123 15.60 0.22 -14.14
CA PRO A 123 16.57 0.30 -15.22
C PRO A 123 16.10 1.31 -16.28
N GLY A 124 17.01 2.15 -16.78
CA GLY A 124 16.69 3.25 -17.71
C GLY A 124 16.04 2.81 -19.03
N GLU A 125 16.14 1.53 -19.38
CA GLU A 125 15.57 0.92 -20.58
C GLU A 125 14.05 0.66 -20.48
N ILE A 126 13.49 0.58 -19.26
CA ILE A 126 12.07 0.29 -19.08
C ILE A 126 11.28 1.60 -19.15
N LYS A 127 10.43 1.73 -20.18
CA LYS A 127 9.50 2.85 -20.28
C LYS A 127 8.58 2.89 -19.06
N LYS A 128 8.60 4.00 -18.33
CA LYS A 128 7.73 4.27 -17.20
C LYS A 128 6.49 5.07 -17.65
N VAL A 129 5.31 4.62 -17.26
CA VAL A 129 4.03 5.31 -17.48
C VAL A 129 3.32 5.50 -16.15
N SER A 130 2.63 6.62 -15.98
CA SER A 130 1.74 6.83 -14.83
C SER A 130 0.32 6.36 -15.16
N VAL A 131 -0.43 5.92 -14.16
CA VAL A 131 -1.88 5.71 -14.30
C VAL A 131 -2.53 7.03 -14.74
N SER A 132 -3.30 6.97 -15.82
CA SER A 132 -3.92 8.15 -16.44
C SER A 132 -5.36 8.32 -15.96
N TYR A 133 -5.67 9.44 -15.32
CA TYR A 133 -7.04 9.74 -14.88
C TYR A 133 -8.04 9.76 -16.04
N LYS A 134 -7.64 10.28 -17.20
CA LYS A 134 -8.43 10.20 -18.45
C LYS A 134 -8.82 8.77 -18.80
N LYS A 135 -7.87 7.84 -18.69
CA LYS A 135 -8.12 6.44 -19.02
C LYS A 135 -9.03 5.77 -17.98
N ILE A 136 -8.88 6.12 -16.71
CA ILE A 136 -9.76 5.61 -15.64
C ILE A 136 -11.17 6.16 -15.80
N HIS A 137 -11.33 7.47 -16.04
CA HIS A 137 -12.58 8.15 -16.35
C HIS A 137 -13.35 7.47 -17.49
N SER A 138 -12.69 7.06 -18.57
CA SER A 138 -13.36 6.35 -19.67
C SER A 138 -13.97 5.01 -19.28
N ASP A 139 -13.54 4.42 -18.16
CA ASP A 139 -13.96 3.10 -17.69
C ASP A 139 -14.98 3.20 -16.52
N VAL A 140 -15.29 4.41 -16.01
CA VAL A 140 -16.18 4.63 -14.86
C VAL A 140 -17.14 5.81 -15.10
N PRO A 141 -18.33 5.86 -14.48
CA PRO A 141 -19.31 6.94 -14.70
C PRO A 141 -19.01 8.24 -13.92
N TYR A 142 -17.74 8.53 -13.62
CA TYR A 142 -17.32 9.71 -12.84
C TYR A 142 -16.41 10.59 -13.66
N SER A 143 -16.47 11.91 -13.47
CA SER A 143 -15.62 12.89 -14.16
C SER A 143 -14.13 12.71 -13.83
N GLU A 144 -13.24 13.19 -14.70
CA GLU A 144 -11.78 13.05 -14.52
C GLU A 144 -11.33 13.71 -13.22
N GLU A 145 -11.95 14.85 -12.89
CA GLU A 145 -11.74 15.56 -11.62
C GLU A 145 -12.16 14.72 -10.41
N VAL A 146 -13.33 14.07 -10.45
CA VAL A 146 -13.81 13.19 -9.36
C VAL A 146 -12.87 11.99 -9.19
N VAL A 147 -12.43 11.38 -10.28
CA VAL A 147 -11.46 10.27 -10.25
C VAL A 147 -10.16 10.72 -9.60
N GLN A 148 -9.61 11.85 -10.03
CA GLN A 148 -8.37 12.39 -9.48
C GLN A 148 -8.51 12.69 -7.98
N ASN A 149 -9.58 13.38 -7.58
CA ASN A 149 -9.81 13.74 -6.18
C ASN A 149 -10.05 12.50 -5.31
N CYS A 150 -10.81 11.52 -5.81
CA CYS A 150 -11.04 10.25 -5.11
C CYS A 150 -9.72 9.51 -4.84
N MET A 151 -8.87 9.38 -5.86
CA MET A 151 -7.55 8.74 -5.70
C MET A 151 -6.67 9.52 -4.71
N GLN A 152 -6.66 10.85 -4.78
CA GLN A 152 -5.86 11.69 -3.91
C GLN A 152 -6.35 11.65 -2.45
N GLU A 153 -7.67 11.75 -2.22
CA GLU A 153 -8.26 11.68 -0.88
C GLU A 153 -8.08 10.29 -0.26
N THR A 154 -8.22 9.21 -1.04
CA THR A 154 -7.93 7.84 -0.56
C THR A 154 -6.48 7.72 -0.08
N LEU A 155 -5.53 8.25 -0.87
CA LEU A 155 -4.12 8.22 -0.50
C LEU A 155 -3.81 9.13 0.70
N ASN A 156 -4.45 10.29 0.82
CA ASN A 156 -4.31 11.14 1.99
C ASN A 156 -4.75 10.43 3.27
N PHE A 157 -5.89 9.72 3.24
CA PHE A 157 -6.33 8.92 4.38
C PHE A 157 -5.38 7.75 4.66
N PHE A 158 -4.90 7.08 3.62
CA PHE A 158 -3.86 6.06 3.76
C PHE A 158 -2.60 6.60 4.46
N TYR A 159 -2.13 7.79 4.09
CA TYR A 159 -0.98 8.43 4.74
C TYR A 159 -1.28 8.80 6.20
N PHE A 160 -2.48 9.29 6.49
CA PHE A 160 -2.90 9.57 7.86
C PHE A 160 -2.83 8.32 8.76
N ILE A 161 -3.38 7.19 8.29
CA ILE A 161 -3.29 5.90 8.99
C ILE A 161 -1.83 5.49 9.21
N LEU A 162 -0.98 5.65 8.19
CA LEU A 162 0.45 5.34 8.31
C LEU A 162 1.16 6.22 9.34
N THR A 163 0.88 7.53 9.37
CA THR A 163 1.47 8.47 10.34
C THR A 163 1.08 8.11 11.78
N ASN A 164 -0.17 7.66 11.99
CA ASN A 164 -0.66 7.18 13.28
C ASN A 164 -0.10 5.81 13.71
N ARG A 165 0.86 5.28 12.94
CA ARG A 165 1.55 4.01 13.17
C ARG A 165 0.66 2.76 13.09
N GLU A 166 -0.52 2.88 12.51
CA GLU A 166 -1.45 1.77 12.32
C GLU A 166 -1.04 0.89 11.13
N ASP A 167 -1.43 -0.39 11.19
CA ASP A 167 -1.17 -1.36 10.13
C ASP A 167 -2.25 -1.28 9.05
N THR A 168 -1.85 -1.39 7.78
CA THR A 168 -2.74 -1.17 6.64
C THR A 168 -2.50 -2.16 5.51
N ASP A 169 -3.57 -2.48 4.79
CA ASP A 169 -3.59 -3.25 3.55
C ASP A 169 -4.17 -2.39 2.44
N PHE A 170 -3.38 -2.14 1.40
CA PHE A 170 -3.85 -1.53 0.16
C PHE A 170 -4.07 -2.61 -0.90
N ILE A 171 -5.33 -2.95 -1.15
CA ILE A 171 -5.74 -4.02 -2.06
C ILE A 171 -5.92 -3.46 -3.46
N LEU A 172 -5.12 -3.96 -4.40
CA LEU A 172 -5.24 -3.70 -5.83
C LEU A 172 -5.88 -4.92 -6.49
N LYS A 173 -7.18 -4.81 -6.78
CA LYS A 173 -7.99 -5.92 -7.29
C LYS A 173 -7.34 -6.59 -8.50
N ASP A 174 -7.27 -7.92 -8.47
CA ASP A 174 -6.67 -8.77 -9.48
C ASP A 174 -5.17 -8.52 -9.77
N VAL A 175 -4.48 -7.77 -8.91
CA VAL A 175 -3.03 -7.54 -8.98
C VAL A 175 -2.36 -8.07 -7.72
N GLY A 176 -2.80 -7.61 -6.54
CA GLY A 176 -2.19 -7.99 -5.27
C GLY A 176 -2.55 -7.07 -4.10
N THR A 177 -1.88 -7.29 -2.97
CA THR A 177 -2.06 -6.49 -1.75
C THR A 177 -0.72 -5.92 -1.29
N LEU A 178 -0.68 -4.60 -1.09
CA LEU A 178 0.42 -3.92 -0.40
C LEU A 178 0.11 -3.88 1.09
N ALA A 179 0.77 -4.73 1.87
CA ALA A 179 0.66 -4.74 3.31
C ALA A 179 1.79 -3.95 3.96
N ILE A 180 1.42 -3.13 4.93
CA ILE A 180 2.36 -2.42 5.80
C ILE A 180 2.08 -2.87 7.23
N ARG A 181 3.11 -3.43 7.88
CA ARG A 181 3.07 -3.94 9.26
C ARG A 181 4.21 -3.31 10.04
N GLY A 182 3.90 -2.38 10.95
CA GLY A 182 4.91 -1.57 11.61
C GLY A 182 5.74 -0.78 10.58
N THR A 183 7.00 -1.15 10.40
CA THR A 183 7.92 -0.57 9.39
C THR A 183 8.14 -1.46 8.18
N GLU A 184 7.57 -2.67 8.17
CA GLU A 184 7.77 -3.66 7.11
C GLU A 184 6.76 -3.46 5.99
N VAL A 185 7.26 -3.35 4.75
CA VAL A 185 6.43 -3.19 3.55
C VAL A 185 6.52 -4.47 2.72
N THR A 186 5.36 -5.07 2.45
CA THR A 186 5.24 -6.31 1.70
C THR A 186 4.24 -6.13 0.55
N MET A 187 4.71 -6.25 -0.69
CA MET A 187 3.80 -6.43 -1.83
C MET A 187 3.63 -7.92 -2.11
N ALA A 188 2.40 -8.39 -1.93
CA ALA A 188 1.99 -9.73 -2.32
C ALA A 188 1.14 -9.67 -3.58
N PHE A 189 1.20 -10.72 -4.42
CA PHE A 189 0.54 -10.76 -5.71
C PHE A 189 -0.52 -11.86 -5.75
N CYS A 190 -1.62 -11.59 -6.45
CA CYS A 190 -2.66 -12.58 -6.70
C CYS A 190 -2.12 -13.72 -7.59
N GLU A 191 -2.45 -14.97 -7.27
CA GLU A 191 -2.03 -16.13 -8.07
C GLU A 191 -2.52 -16.04 -9.53
N ASP A 192 -3.75 -15.57 -9.76
CA ASP A 192 -4.31 -15.40 -11.11
C ASP A 192 -3.53 -14.37 -11.93
N PHE A 193 -3.01 -13.32 -11.28
CA PHE A 193 -2.15 -12.34 -11.93
C PHE A 193 -0.81 -12.97 -12.33
N LEU A 194 -0.18 -13.71 -11.41
CA LEU A 194 1.07 -14.43 -11.67
C LEU A 194 0.91 -15.46 -12.80
N LEU A 195 -0.23 -16.15 -12.85
CA LEU A 195 -0.58 -17.11 -13.89
C LEU A 195 -0.82 -16.42 -15.24
N SER A 196 -1.54 -15.30 -15.26
CA SER A 196 -1.73 -14.49 -16.47
C SER A 196 -0.38 -14.02 -17.04
N LEU A 197 0.56 -13.70 -16.15
CA LEU A 197 1.86 -13.16 -16.48
C LEU A 197 2.83 -14.23 -17.01
N ASN A 198 2.88 -15.39 -16.37
CA ASN A 198 3.84 -16.46 -16.69
C ASN A 198 3.27 -17.55 -17.61
N LYS A 199 1.94 -17.61 -17.75
CA LYS A 199 1.21 -18.58 -18.60
C LYS A 199 1.54 -20.05 -18.31
N SER A 200 2.04 -20.33 -17.10
CA SER A 200 2.44 -21.67 -16.66
C SER A 200 2.26 -21.79 -15.16
N THR A 201 1.45 -22.76 -14.72
CA THR A 201 1.21 -23.08 -13.31
C THR A 201 2.50 -23.52 -12.61
N TYR A 202 3.30 -24.37 -13.26
CA TYR A 202 4.59 -24.83 -12.74
C TYR A 202 5.56 -23.68 -12.44
N VAL A 203 5.62 -22.67 -13.32
CA VAL A 203 6.46 -21.48 -13.12
C VAL A 203 5.97 -20.65 -11.92
N VAL A 204 4.66 -20.50 -11.77
CA VAL A 204 4.05 -19.78 -10.63
C VAL A 204 4.28 -20.52 -9.32
N GLU A 205 4.09 -21.84 -9.29
CA GLU A 205 4.36 -22.66 -8.10
C GLU A 205 5.82 -22.53 -7.66
N LYS A 206 6.77 -22.53 -8.61
CA LYS A 206 8.18 -22.28 -8.29
C LYS A 206 8.46 -20.88 -7.78
N LEU A 207 7.84 -19.85 -8.36
CA LEU A 207 7.99 -18.46 -7.90
C LEU A 207 7.59 -18.33 -6.43
N LEU A 208 6.50 -18.99 -6.05
CA LEU A 208 5.97 -19.02 -4.68
C LEU A 208 6.84 -19.89 -3.77
N ALA A 209 7.19 -21.11 -4.20
CA ALA A 209 7.99 -22.04 -3.41
C ALA A 209 9.40 -21.50 -3.09
N LYS A 210 10.03 -20.80 -4.04
CA LYS A 210 11.32 -20.12 -3.85
C LYS A 210 11.19 -18.79 -3.10
N LYS A 211 9.98 -18.38 -2.70
CA LYS A 211 9.66 -17.08 -2.07
C LYS A 211 10.18 -15.87 -2.84
N TRP A 212 10.23 -15.98 -4.17
CA TRP A 212 10.60 -14.86 -5.04
C TRP A 212 9.47 -13.85 -5.14
N VAL A 213 8.23 -14.31 -4.97
CA VAL A 213 7.02 -13.50 -4.80
C VAL A 213 6.23 -14.03 -3.61
N ILE A 214 5.43 -13.17 -3.00
CA ILE A 214 4.57 -13.52 -1.86
C ILE A 214 3.13 -13.62 -2.36
N SER A 215 2.40 -14.64 -1.93
CA SER A 215 0.97 -14.80 -2.24
C SER A 215 0.13 -13.85 -1.37
N ASP A 216 -0.89 -13.23 -1.96
CA ASP A 216 -1.83 -12.37 -1.22
C ASP A 216 -2.55 -13.10 -0.09
N LYS A 217 -2.80 -14.41 -0.25
CA LYS A 217 -3.34 -15.31 0.79
C LYS A 217 -2.44 -15.41 2.03
N GLU A 218 -1.13 -15.20 1.88
CA GLU A 218 -0.17 -15.19 3.00
C GLU A 218 -0.30 -13.88 3.78
N VAL A 219 -0.36 -12.75 3.08
CA VAL A 219 -0.54 -11.42 3.67
C VAL A 219 -1.89 -11.29 4.38
N ALA A 220 -2.97 -11.86 3.84
CA ALA A 220 -4.29 -11.86 4.48
C ALA A 220 -4.28 -12.48 5.88
N ARG A 221 -3.32 -13.38 6.16
CA ARG A 221 -3.13 -14.05 7.46
C ARG A 221 -1.99 -13.46 8.29
N SER A 222 -1.28 -12.46 7.77
CA SER A 222 -0.15 -11.85 8.44
C SER A 222 -0.59 -11.16 9.74
N PRO A 223 0.09 -11.42 10.87
CA PRO A 223 -0.29 -10.82 12.13
C PRO A 223 0.03 -9.32 12.14
N SER A 224 -0.84 -8.52 12.75
CA SER A 224 -0.64 -7.08 12.90
C SER A 224 -0.22 -6.70 14.32
N CYS A 225 0.40 -5.53 14.47
CA CYS A 225 0.84 -5.00 15.76
C CYS A 225 -0.33 -4.82 16.75
N PHE A 226 -1.49 -4.43 16.23
CA PHE A 226 -2.67 -4.06 17.02
C PHE A 226 -3.82 -5.07 16.96
N GLY A 227 -3.67 -6.17 16.22
CA GLY A 227 -4.76 -7.14 15.99
C GLY A 227 -5.85 -6.65 15.03
N ARG A 228 -5.63 -5.50 14.39
CA ARG A 228 -6.46 -4.91 13.34
C ARG A 228 -5.59 -4.41 12.19
N VAL A 229 -6.20 -4.27 11.01
CA VAL A 229 -5.58 -3.69 9.82
C VAL A 229 -6.63 -2.85 9.10
N TYR A 230 -6.28 -1.62 8.73
CA TYR A 230 -7.12 -0.77 7.88
C TYR A 230 -7.03 -1.23 6.43
N GLN A 231 -8.16 -1.44 5.77
CA GLN A 231 -8.22 -1.93 4.39
C GLN A 231 -8.60 -0.81 3.43
N PHE A 232 -7.79 -0.63 2.40
CA PHE A 232 -8.01 0.30 1.30
C PHE A 232 -8.18 -0.48 0.01
N PRO A 233 -9.04 -0.04 -0.92
CA PRO A 233 -9.87 1.17 -0.91
C PRO A 233 -11.26 1.01 -0.24
N GLN A 234 -11.50 -0.06 0.52
CA GLN A 234 -12.81 -0.35 1.12
C GLN A 234 -13.13 0.52 2.34
N PHE A 235 -12.09 1.07 3.00
CA PHE A 235 -12.17 1.81 4.26
C PHE A 235 -12.71 0.98 5.44
N ASP A 236 -12.52 -0.33 5.38
CA ASP A 236 -12.91 -1.27 6.44
C ASP A 236 -11.76 -1.51 7.43
N ILE A 237 -12.11 -1.92 8.65
CA ILE A 237 -11.13 -2.40 9.65
C ILE A 237 -11.28 -3.91 9.76
N ARG A 238 -10.23 -4.66 9.39
CA ARG A 238 -10.22 -6.12 9.49
C ARG A 238 -9.49 -6.56 10.75
N ALA A 239 -10.13 -7.40 11.55
CA ALA A 239 -9.47 -8.11 12.65
C ALA A 239 -8.50 -9.15 12.09
N VAL A 240 -7.28 -9.19 12.63
CA VAL A 240 -6.24 -10.17 12.26
C VAL A 240 -5.53 -10.66 13.52
N PRO A 241 -4.82 -11.80 13.47
CA PRO A 241 -4.04 -12.25 14.63
C PRO A 241 -3.09 -11.15 15.10
N ARG A 242 -3.07 -10.89 16.40
CA ARG A 242 -2.10 -9.95 16.96
C ARG A 242 -0.73 -10.61 16.95
N ARG A 243 0.29 -9.89 16.48
CA ARG A 243 1.69 -10.34 16.60
C ARG A 243 1.95 -10.51 18.08
N ALA A 244 2.30 -11.74 18.51
CA ALA A 244 2.63 -12.02 19.90
C ALA A 244 3.66 -10.99 20.33
N ALA A 245 3.36 -10.20 21.36
CA ALA A 245 4.29 -9.23 21.87
C ALA A 245 5.57 -10.00 22.22
N LEU A 246 6.66 -9.75 21.50
CA LEU A 246 7.97 -9.87 22.11
C LEU A 246 7.85 -8.99 23.34
N THR A 247 7.70 -9.63 24.51
CA THR A 247 7.41 -8.99 25.80
C THR A 247 8.20 -7.70 25.88
N GLY A 248 7.50 -6.56 26.02
CA GLY A 248 8.05 -5.20 25.90
C GLY A 248 9.24 -4.89 26.80
N LYS A 249 9.60 -5.80 27.71
CA LYS A 249 10.87 -5.80 28.44
C LYS A 249 12.10 -5.86 27.52
N LYS A 250 12.06 -6.57 26.38
CA LYS A 250 13.26 -6.80 25.57
C LYS A 250 13.68 -5.58 24.72
N ILE A 251 12.71 -4.84 24.18
CA ILE A 251 12.94 -3.63 23.38
C ILE A 251 13.43 -2.48 24.27
N PHE A 252 12.88 -2.34 25.49
CA PHE A 252 13.35 -1.32 26.43
C PHE A 252 14.75 -1.63 26.96
N THR A 253 15.07 -2.90 27.24
CA THR A 253 16.44 -3.28 27.64
C THR A 253 17.47 -3.14 26.52
N GLU A 254 17.12 -3.38 25.26
CA GLU A 254 18.05 -3.14 24.13
C GLU A 254 18.29 -1.65 23.90
N PHE A 255 17.26 -0.81 24.08
CA PHE A 255 17.41 0.65 23.98
C PHE A 255 18.23 1.24 25.13
N GLU A 256 17.98 0.81 26.38
CA GLU A 256 18.75 1.22 27.56
C GLU A 256 20.20 0.68 27.54
N SER A 257 20.39 -0.55 27.05
CA SER A 257 21.72 -1.13 26.84
C SER A 257 22.50 -0.37 25.77
N ALA A 258 21.82 0.09 24.70
CA ALA A 258 22.44 0.89 23.66
C ALA A 258 22.83 2.29 24.18
N LEU A 259 21.94 2.95 24.95
CA LEU A 259 22.24 4.24 25.58
C LEU A 259 23.38 4.15 26.60
N SER A 260 23.42 3.08 27.41
CA SER A 260 24.51 2.82 28.35
C SER A 260 25.85 2.54 27.64
N SER A 261 25.83 1.90 26.47
CA SER A 261 27.04 1.65 25.66
C SER A 261 27.56 2.91 24.95
N MET A 262 26.73 3.94 24.81
CA MET A 262 27.06 5.23 24.17
C MET A 262 27.43 6.34 25.18
N GLY A 263 27.46 6.04 26.48
CA GLY A 263 27.99 6.95 27.51
C GLY A 263 27.14 8.19 27.79
N ILE A 264 25.88 8.24 27.36
CA ILE A 264 24.99 9.38 27.65
C ILE A 264 24.30 9.13 29.00
N ARG A 265 24.94 9.54 30.10
CA ARG A 265 24.26 9.71 31.38
C ARG A 265 23.37 10.94 31.32
N GLY A 266 22.06 10.75 31.29
CA GLY A 266 21.11 11.76 31.73
C GLY A 266 21.24 11.90 33.24
N ASN A 267 21.82 13.02 33.70
CA ASN A 267 21.70 13.42 35.09
C ASN A 267 20.23 13.76 35.36
N VAL A 268 19.55 12.89 36.12
CA VAL A 268 18.39 13.30 36.92
C VAL A 268 18.96 13.63 38.28
N SER A 269 18.98 14.92 38.63
CA SER A 269 19.14 15.37 40.00
C SER A 269 17.74 15.69 40.54
N ASP A 270 17.54 15.29 41.80
CA ASP A 270 16.31 15.23 42.61
C ASP A 270 15.27 16.35 42.45
#